data_AF-A0A151RGU3-F1
#
_entry.id   AF-A0A151RGU3-F1
#
_cell.length_a   1.000
_cell.length_b   1.000
_cell.length_c   1.000
_cell.angle_alpha   90.00
_cell.angle_beta   90.00
_cell.angle_gamma   90.00
#
_symmetry.space_group_name_H-M   'P 1'
#
loop_
_entity.id
_entity.type
_entity.pdbx_description
1 polymer ?
#
loop_
_entity_poly.entity_id
_entity_poly.type
_entity_poly.pdbx_seq_one_letter_code
_entity_poly.pdbx_strand_id
1 'polypeptide(L)'
;MRCCTHILNLIVKEGFKDNIDAILRTCGAVKYVRSSPSRLFKFKACVEQQNIKYKGLVCLDVETRWNSIYLMLEATLKLHKAFEELEM
;
A
#
# COMPACT_ATOMS: atom_id res chain seq x y z
N MET A 1 9.85 -13.83 25.07
CA MET A 1 8.54 -14.49 24.89
C MET A 1 7.97 -14.07 23.55
N ARG A 2 7.63 -14.98 22.64
CA ARG A 2 7.04 -14.63 21.33
C ARG A 2 5.52 -14.68 21.45
N CYS A 3 4.85 -13.53 21.40
CA CYS A 3 3.38 -13.47 21.38
C CYS A 3 2.84 -13.95 20.02
N CYS A 4 1.56 -14.35 19.95
CA CYS A 4 0.92 -14.79 18.70
C CYS A 4 1.06 -13.74 17.58
N THR A 5 0.99 -12.46 17.92
CA THR A 5 1.23 -11.35 16.99
C THR A 5 2.63 -11.37 16.37
N HIS A 6 3.64 -11.71 17.17
CA HIS A 6 5.02 -11.84 16.68
C HIS A 6 5.18 -13.06 15.75
N ILE A 7 4.55 -14.19 16.08
CA ILE A 7 4.55 -15.40 15.23
C ILE A 7 3.85 -15.11 13.88
N LEU A 8 2.69 -14.44 13.91
CA LEU A 8 1.97 -14.05 12.69
C LEU A 8 2.82 -13.13 11.80
N ASN A 9 3.50 -12.14 12.38
CA ASN A 9 4.37 -11.25 11.62
C ASN A 9 5.53 -12.02 10.96
N LEU A 10 6.09 -13.03 11.63
CA LEU A 10 7.14 -13.88 11.05
C LEU A 10 6.63 -14.74 9.89
N ILE A 11 5.44 -15.36 10.04
CA ILE A 11 4.83 -16.17 8.96
C ILE A 11 4.55 -15.29 7.73
N VAL A 12 3.97 -14.11 7.94
CA VAL A 12 3.67 -13.16 6.87
C VAL A 12 4.95 -12.67 6.19
N LYS A 13 6.00 -12.35 6.96
CA LYS A 13 7.31 -11.97 6.40
C LYS A 13 7.94 -13.10 5.56
N GLU A 14 7.87 -14.34 6.02
CA GLU A 14 8.37 -15.49 5.25
C GLU A 14 7.54 -15.72 3.97
N GLY A 15 6.21 -15.63 4.06
CA GLY A 15 5.32 -15.76 2.88
C GLY A 15 5.51 -14.66 1.83
N PHE A 16 6.09 -13.53 2.22
CA PHE A 16 6.43 -12.43 1.32
C PHE A 16 7.85 -12.46 0.79
N LYS A 17 8.71 -13.37 1.28
CA LYS A 17 10.14 -13.38 1.00
C LYS A 17 10.48 -13.38 -0.49
N ASP A 18 9.76 -14.17 -1.28
CA ASP A 18 9.97 -14.28 -2.73
C ASP A 18 9.46 -13.05 -3.50
N ASN A 19 8.63 -12.21 -2.88
CA ASN A 19 8.01 -11.03 -3.49
C ASN A 19 8.40 -9.73 -2.77
N ILE A 20 9.44 -9.74 -1.93
CA ILE A 20 9.88 -8.59 -1.13
C ILE A 20 10.09 -7.37 -2.02
N ASP A 21 10.73 -7.52 -3.18
CA ASP A 21 11.03 -6.40 -4.07
C ASP A 21 9.76 -5.74 -4.63
N ALA A 22 8.76 -6.54 -5.00
CA ALA A 22 7.47 -6.03 -5.46
C ALA A 22 6.75 -5.26 -4.36
N ILE A 23 6.75 -5.81 -3.14
CA ILE A 23 6.14 -5.17 -1.97
C ILE A 23 6.86 -3.85 -1.64
N LEU A 24 8.20 -3.83 -1.66
CA LEU A 24 8.98 -2.61 -1.43
C LEU A 24 8.70 -1.54 -2.49
N ARG A 25 8.57 -1.91 -3.77
CA ARG A 25 8.15 -0.97 -4.82
C ARG A 25 6.76 -0.39 -4.56
N THR A 26 5.79 -1.25 -4.19
CA THR A 26 4.45 -0.80 -3.83
C THR A 26 4.47 0.13 -2.61
N CYS A 27 5.22 -0.21 -1.56
CA CYS A 27 5.45 0.65 -0.40
C CYS A 27 6.04 2.00 -0.83
N GLY A 28 6.99 2.01 -1.77
CA GLY A 28 7.59 3.22 -2.34
C GLY A 28 6.58 4.12 -3.04
N ALA A 29 5.74 3.55 -3.92
CA ALA A 29 4.69 4.28 -4.62
C ALA A 29 3.66 4.88 -3.65
N VAL A 30 3.23 4.11 -2.65
CA VAL A 30 2.31 4.59 -1.61
C VAL A 30 2.95 5.71 -0.78
N LYS A 31 4.23 5.56 -0.40
CA LYS A 31 4.99 6.62 0.29
C LYS A 31 5.08 7.88 -0.56
N TYR A 32 5.32 7.76 -1.86
CA TYR A 32 5.36 8.90 -2.79
C TYR A 32 4.02 9.64 -2.83
N VAL A 33 2.91 8.94 -3.06
CA VAL A 33 1.56 9.53 -3.09
C VAL A 33 1.24 10.24 -1.76
N ARG A 34 1.67 9.67 -0.63
CA ARG A 34 1.40 10.19 0.71
C ARG A 34 2.39 11.26 1.18
N SER A 35 3.49 11.51 0.47
CA SER A 35 4.57 12.38 0.96
C SER A 35 4.20 13.87 0.93
N SER A 36 3.20 14.29 0.15
CA SER A 36 2.72 15.67 0.15
C SER A 36 1.24 15.77 -0.21
N PRO A 37 0.54 16.84 0.24
CA PRO A 37 -0.85 17.08 -0.13
C PRO A 37 -1.04 17.20 -1.64
N SER A 38 -0.09 17.82 -2.35
CA SER A 38 -0.16 18.01 -3.81
C SER A 38 -0.07 16.68 -4.57
N ARG A 39 0.79 15.76 -4.15
CA ARG A 39 0.88 14.41 -4.74
C ARG A 39 -0.38 13.60 -4.47
N LEU A 40 -0.89 13.67 -3.24
CA LEU A 40 -2.16 13.02 -2.88
C LEU A 40 -3.33 13.58 -3.69
N PHE A 41 -3.37 14.89 -3.94
CA PHE A 41 -4.39 15.52 -4.76
C PHE A 41 -4.33 15.04 -6.22
N LYS A 42 -3.13 15.01 -6.83
CA LYS A 42 -2.94 14.47 -8.18
C LYS A 42 -3.42 13.02 -8.28
N PHE A 43 -3.05 12.19 -7.30
CA PHE A 43 -3.50 10.80 -7.27
C PHE A 43 -5.02 10.68 -7.17
N LYS A 44 -5.69 11.50 -6.34
CA LYS A 44 -7.16 11.53 -6.27
C LYS A 44 -7.79 11.88 -7.62
N ALA A 45 -7.21 12.80 -8.37
CA ALA A 45 -7.69 13.12 -9.73
C ALA A 45 -7.59 11.89 -10.66
N CYS A 46 -6.49 11.11 -10.59
CA CYS A 46 -6.37 9.86 -11.33
C CYS A 46 -7.45 8.83 -10.91
N VAL A 47 -7.75 8.72 -9.62
CA VAL A 47 -8.81 7.83 -9.10
C VAL A 47 -10.19 8.21 -9.66
N GLU A 48 -10.49 9.52 -9.72
CA GLU A 48 -11.72 10.05 -10.29
C GLU A 48 -11.80 9.81 -11.81
N GLN A 49 -10.71 10.07 -12.55
CA GLN A 49 -10.62 9.84 -13.99
C GLN A 49 -10.88 8.36 -14.34
N GLN A 50 -10.32 7.44 -13.56
CA GLN A 50 -10.48 6.00 -13.73
C GLN A 50 -11.84 5.46 -13.21
N ASN A 51 -12.73 6.34 -12.72
CA ASN A 51 -14.07 6.00 -12.21
C ASN A 51 -14.06 4.87 -11.17
N ILE A 52 -13.04 4.86 -10.30
CA ILE A 52 -12.85 3.80 -9.31
C ILE A 52 -13.90 3.97 -8.18
N LYS A 53 -14.70 2.92 -7.94
CA LYS A 53 -15.74 2.93 -6.90
C LYS A 53 -15.19 2.98 -5.47
N TYR A 54 -13.96 2.51 -5.26
CA TYR A 54 -13.34 2.49 -3.94
C TYR A 54 -12.95 3.91 -3.52
N LYS A 55 -13.56 4.41 -2.44
CA LYS A 55 -13.34 5.77 -1.90
C LYS A 55 -12.29 5.83 -0.79
N GLY A 56 -11.73 4.70 -0.39
CA GLY A 56 -10.67 4.66 0.63
C GLY A 56 -9.36 5.21 0.08
N LEU A 57 -8.47 5.63 0.99
CA LEU A 57 -7.12 6.06 0.64
C LEU A 57 -6.12 4.93 0.88
N VAL A 58 -4.97 5.04 0.22
CA VAL A 58 -3.82 4.20 0.56
C VAL A 58 -3.28 4.57 1.93
N CYS A 59 -3.07 3.54 2.76
CA CYS A 59 -2.47 3.64 4.08
C CYS A 59 -0.96 3.40 3.97
N LEU A 60 -0.16 4.09 4.78
CA LEU A 60 1.26 3.77 4.89
C LEU A 60 1.42 2.44 5.64
N ASP A 61 2.42 1.68 5.22
CA ASP A 61 2.90 0.56 6.01
C ASP A 61 3.49 1.06 7.35
N VAL A 62 3.19 0.35 8.43
CA VAL A 62 3.61 0.66 9.80
C VAL A 62 4.11 -0.63 10.46
N GLU A 63 5.43 -0.74 10.60
CA GLU A 63 6.09 -1.99 11.01
C GLU A 63 5.59 -2.57 12.36
N THR A 64 5.11 -1.71 13.26
CA THR A 64 4.58 -2.12 14.58
C THR A 64 3.14 -2.64 14.53
N ARG A 65 2.44 -2.53 13.38
CA ARG A 65 1.06 -2.96 13.19
C ARG A 65 1.01 -4.19 12.27
N TRP A 66 0.65 -5.34 12.83
CA TRP A 66 0.73 -6.64 12.15
C TRP A 66 -0.02 -6.76 10.82
N ASN A 67 -1.03 -5.91 10.55
CA ASN A 67 -1.84 -5.95 9.33
C ASN A 67 -1.64 -4.74 8.39
N SER A 68 -0.67 -3.86 8.66
CA SER A 68 -0.48 -2.64 7.85
C SER A 68 -0.11 -2.94 6.40
N ILE A 69 0.82 -3.87 6.16
CA ILE A 69 1.22 -4.31 4.81
C ILE A 69 0.01 -4.85 4.05
N TYR A 70 -0.78 -5.72 4.69
CA TYR A 70 -1.97 -6.30 4.09
C TYR A 70 -2.98 -5.21 3.69
N LEU A 71 -3.32 -4.29 4.60
CA LEU A 71 -4.27 -3.21 4.33
C LEU A 71 -3.77 -2.26 3.24
N MET A 72 -2.47 -1.98 3.21
CA MET A 72 -1.86 -1.17 2.16
C MET A 72 -1.94 -1.88 0.81
N LEU A 73 -1.55 -3.16 0.72
CA LEU A 73 -1.61 -3.93 -0.51
C LEU A 73 -3.05 -4.07 -1.02
N GLU A 74 -4.00 -4.33 -0.13
CA GLU A 74 -5.43 -4.40 -0.46
C GLU A 74 -5.93 -3.07 -1.04
N ALA A 75 -5.58 -1.94 -0.43
CA ALA A 75 -5.95 -0.61 -0.93
C ALA A 75 -5.28 -0.30 -2.27
N THR A 76 -3.99 -0.62 -2.43
CA THR A 76 -3.25 -0.42 -3.69
C THR A 76 -3.86 -1.25 -4.82
N LEU A 77 -4.24 -2.50 -4.57
CA LEU A 77 -4.91 -3.34 -5.58
C LEU A 77 -6.24 -2.74 -6.03
N LYS A 78 -7.05 -2.24 -5.08
CA LYS A 78 -8.33 -1.55 -5.40
C LYS A 78 -8.12 -0.25 -6.20
N LEU A 79 -6.94 0.36 -6.08
CA LEU A 79 -6.56 1.61 -6.72
C LEU A 79 -5.53 1.43 -7.85
N HIS A 80 -5.29 0.20 -8.31
CA HIS A 80 -4.20 -0.13 -9.24
C HIS A 80 -4.20 0.73 -10.50
N LYS A 81 -5.38 0.90 -11.14
CA LYS A 81 -5.53 1.72 -12.34
C LYS A 81 -5.13 3.19 -12.14
N ALA A 82 -5.35 3.73 -10.94
CA ALA A 82 -4.92 5.09 -10.63
C ALA A 82 -3.40 5.18 -10.43
N PHE A 83 -2.75 4.11 -9.97
CA PHE A 83 -1.28 4.03 -9.91
C PHE A 83 -0.65 3.86 -11.29
N GLU A 84 -1.31 3.19 -12.24
CA GLU A 84 -0.86 3.08 -13.63
C GLU A 84 -0.97 4.42 -14.38
N GLU A 85 -2.04 5.18 -14.14
CA GLU A 85 -2.26 6.51 -14.72
C GLU A 85 -1.34 7.59 -14.12
N LEU A 86 -0.94 7.40 -12.86
CA LEU A 86 -0.08 8.36 -12.17
C LEU A 86 1.31 8.32 -12.80
N GLU A 87 1.63 9.32 -13.63
CA GLU A 87 3.01 9.58 -14.06
C GLU A 87 3.87 9.89 -12.81
N MET A 88 4.66 8.90 -12.39
CA MET A 88 5.53 8.97 -11.20
C MET A 88 6.91 9.51 -11.51
#